data_AF-O31113-F1
#
_entry.id   AF-O31113-F1
#
_cell.length_a   1.000
_cell.length_b   1.000
_cell.length_c   1.000
_cell.angle_alpha   90.00
_cell.angle_beta   90.00
_cell.angle_gamma   90.00
#
_symmetry.space_group_name_H-M   'P 1'
#
loop_
_entity.id
_entity.type
_entity.pdbx_description
1 polymer ?
#
loop_
_entity_poly.entity_id
_entity_poly.type
_entity_poly.pdbx_seq_one_letter_code
_entity_poly.pdbx_strand_id
1 'polypeptide(L)'
;MYSINYRIRRTTMILELNGIYAGLRFSAAHIVFGHDSCGVIHGHSYYVDVKLSGEPSGEFGFVCDFKILKQIVKELCSELDHKLLVPRDHENMEYSMEGDSIYLEYVEKSGNVKKYMFPVEDINLLPLKSTTAEDLSIYFTNYIEDKLQKMD
;
A
#
# COMPACT_ATOMS: atom_id res chain seq x y z
N MET A 1 17.11 -47.97 24.72
CA MET A 1 16.18 -47.77 23.60
C MET A 1 16.31 -46.31 23.18
N TYR A 2 16.96 -46.04 22.05
CA TYR A 2 17.37 -44.69 21.65
C TYR A 2 16.15 -43.82 21.34
N SER A 3 15.94 -42.77 22.15
CA SER A 3 15.00 -41.69 21.84
C SER A 3 15.66 -40.77 20.80
N ILE A 4 15.28 -40.91 19.54
CA ILE A 4 15.70 -39.96 18.50
C ILE A 4 14.83 -38.71 18.69
N ASN A 5 15.36 -37.73 19.41
CA ASN A 5 14.83 -36.37 19.40
C ASN A 5 15.11 -35.76 18.02
N TYR A 6 14.18 -35.94 17.08
CA TYR A 6 14.11 -35.06 15.92
C TYR A 6 13.71 -33.67 16.41
N ARG A 7 14.68 -32.87 16.85
CA ARG A 7 14.55 -31.42 16.85
C ARG A 7 14.54 -31.00 15.38
N ILE A 8 13.40 -31.16 14.71
CA ILE A 8 13.15 -30.51 13.43
C ILE A 8 13.28 -29.02 13.73
N ARG A 9 14.38 -28.41 13.26
CA ARG A 9 14.48 -26.95 13.23
C ARG A 9 13.33 -26.49 12.33
N ARG A 10 12.27 -25.96 12.95
CA ARG A 10 11.21 -25.24 12.25
C ARG A 10 11.91 -24.18 11.40
N THR A 11 11.93 -24.43 10.10
CA THR A 11 12.71 -23.63 9.15
C THR A 11 11.75 -22.62 8.59
N THR A 12 11.97 -21.37 8.94
CA THR A 12 11.18 -20.26 8.42
C THR A 12 11.22 -20.29 6.90
N MET A 13 10.04 -20.42 6.31
CA MET A 13 9.86 -20.44 4.87
C MET A 13 9.47 -19.05 4.38
N ILE A 14 9.87 -18.73 3.16
CA ILE A 14 9.51 -17.49 2.48
C ILE A 14 8.55 -17.85 1.33
N LEU A 15 7.39 -17.23 1.34
CA LEU A 15 6.48 -17.18 0.21
C LEU A 15 6.67 -15.83 -0.49
N GLU A 16 6.87 -15.86 -1.81
CA GLU A 16 7.08 -14.67 -2.62
C GLU A 16 6.03 -14.61 -3.75
N LEU A 17 5.36 -13.46 -3.85
CA LEU A 17 4.55 -13.09 -5.00
C LEU A 17 5.26 -11.97 -5.76
N ASN A 18 5.74 -12.28 -6.96
CA ASN A 18 6.22 -11.26 -7.87
C ASN A 18 5.03 -10.57 -8.55
N GLY A 19 4.89 -9.26 -8.38
CA GLY A 19 3.74 -8.48 -8.80
C GLY A 19 3.56 -8.41 -10.30
N ILE A 20 4.64 -8.41 -11.09
CA ILE A 20 4.56 -8.44 -12.55
C ILE A 20 3.91 -9.75 -13.01
N TYR A 21 4.41 -10.89 -12.54
CA TYR A 21 3.88 -12.20 -12.96
C TYR A 21 2.54 -12.55 -12.31
N ALA A 22 2.29 -12.08 -11.09
CA ALA A 22 1.03 -12.29 -10.39
C ALA A 22 -0.07 -11.33 -10.85
N GLY A 23 0.27 -10.26 -11.58
CA GLY A 23 -0.67 -9.20 -11.98
C GLY A 23 -1.12 -8.36 -10.78
N LEU A 24 -0.19 -8.05 -9.87
CA LEU A 24 -0.37 -7.14 -8.75
C LEU A 24 0.17 -5.77 -9.17
N ARG A 25 -0.70 -4.98 -9.80
CA ARG A 25 -0.35 -3.68 -10.35
C ARG A 25 -1.54 -2.74 -10.29
N PHE A 26 -1.24 -1.45 -10.30
CA PHE A 26 -2.22 -0.37 -10.47
C PHE A 26 -1.52 0.82 -11.12
N SER A 27 -2.28 1.67 -11.81
CA SER A 27 -1.79 2.92 -12.39
C SER A 27 -2.47 4.07 -11.71
N ALA A 28 -1.69 4.99 -11.13
CA ALA A 28 -2.25 6.11 -10.37
C ALA A 28 -1.43 7.38 -10.62
N ALA A 29 -2.11 8.52 -10.49
CA ALA A 29 -1.44 9.80 -10.32
C ALA A 29 -1.10 10.00 -8.84
N HIS A 30 -0.08 10.77 -8.52
CA HIS A 30 0.25 11.13 -7.14
C HIS A 30 0.98 12.47 -7.07
N ILE A 31 1.15 12.96 -5.85
CA ILE A 31 1.91 14.18 -5.54
C ILE A 31 2.71 14.00 -4.26
N VAL A 32 4.02 14.23 -4.35
CA VAL A 32 4.93 14.28 -3.20
C VAL A 32 5.19 15.75 -2.86
N PHE A 33 4.33 16.33 -2.03
CA PHE A 33 4.36 17.75 -1.70
C PHE A 33 5.76 18.24 -1.29
N GLY A 34 6.20 19.35 -1.87
CA GLY A 34 7.49 19.96 -1.58
C GLY A 34 8.72 19.28 -2.22
N HIS A 35 8.56 18.20 -2.97
CA HIS A 35 9.66 17.60 -3.74
C HIS A 35 9.89 18.35 -5.06
N ASP A 36 11.15 18.53 -5.47
CA ASP A 36 11.49 19.35 -6.64
C ASP A 36 10.88 18.84 -7.95
N SER A 37 10.95 17.53 -8.19
CA SER A 37 10.40 16.91 -9.41
C SER A 37 9.04 16.23 -9.22
N CYS A 38 8.70 15.90 -7.98
CA CYS A 38 7.53 15.08 -7.64
C CYS A 38 6.47 15.88 -6.87
N GLY A 39 6.72 17.17 -6.58
CA GLY A 39 5.79 18.12 -5.95
C GLY A 39 4.76 18.72 -6.91
N VAL A 40 4.70 18.17 -8.12
CA VAL A 40 3.63 18.38 -9.09
C VAL A 40 2.94 17.05 -9.37
N ILE A 41 1.67 17.11 -9.74
CA ILE A 41 0.90 15.92 -10.06
C ILE A 41 1.51 15.26 -11.31
N HIS A 42 1.80 13.98 -11.18
CA HIS A 42 2.26 13.09 -12.25
C HIS A 42 1.79 11.67 -11.92
N GLY A 43 2.15 10.66 -12.71
CA GLY A 43 1.69 9.30 -12.44
C GLY A 43 2.67 8.21 -12.83
N HIS A 44 2.40 7.01 -12.32
CA HIS A 44 3.19 5.81 -12.54
C HIS A 44 2.29 4.59 -12.72
N SER A 45 2.86 3.55 -13.32
CA SER A 45 2.37 2.18 -13.17
C SER A 45 3.15 1.52 -12.04
N TYR A 46 2.46 1.20 -10.96
CA TYR A 46 3.01 0.57 -9.77
C TYR A 46 2.91 -0.96 -9.88
N TYR A 47 3.92 -1.65 -9.38
CA TYR A 47 3.95 -3.10 -9.25
C TYR A 47 4.24 -3.45 -7.80
N VAL A 48 3.49 -4.41 -7.25
CA VAL A 48 3.56 -4.77 -5.83
C VAL A 48 4.11 -6.18 -5.68
N ASP A 49 5.38 -6.27 -5.28
CA ASP A 49 6.00 -7.52 -4.86
C ASP A 49 5.72 -7.74 -3.37
N VAL A 50 5.35 -8.97 -3.00
CA VAL A 50 5.05 -9.32 -1.60
C VAL A 50 5.88 -10.51 -1.17
N LYS A 51 6.55 -10.38 -0.03
CA LYS A 51 7.29 -11.45 0.63
C LYS A 51 6.73 -11.67 2.01
N LEU A 52 6.37 -12.91 2.30
CA LEU A 52 5.83 -13.32 3.59
C LEU A 52 6.71 -14.43 4.16
N SER A 53 7.19 -14.25 5.39
CA SER A 53 7.97 -15.25 6.10
C SER A 53 7.14 -15.87 7.21
N GLY A 54 7.18 -17.19 7.35
CA GLY A 54 6.52 -17.87 8.45
C GLY A 54 6.79 -19.36 8.47
N GLU A 55 6.25 -20.03 9.48
CA GLU A 55 6.30 -21.48 9.58
C GLU A 55 5.07 -22.09 8.91
N PRO A 56 5.25 -23.12 8.06
CA PRO A 56 4.14 -23.91 7.55
C PRO A 56 3.22 -24.40 8.68
N SER A 57 1.91 -24.20 8.50
CA SER A 57 0.91 -24.58 9.49
C SER A 57 -0.41 -25.04 8.84
N GLY A 58 -1.38 -25.43 9.68
CA GLY A 58 -2.69 -25.92 9.23
C GLY A 58 -2.65 -27.32 8.61
N GLU A 59 -3.79 -27.75 8.06
CA GLU A 59 -3.97 -29.07 7.44
C GLU A 59 -3.05 -29.29 6.23
N PHE A 60 -2.84 -28.23 5.44
CA PHE A 60 -2.10 -28.30 4.17
C PHE A 60 -0.61 -27.93 4.30
N GLY A 61 -0.16 -27.49 5.48
CA GLY A 61 1.23 -27.10 5.71
C GLY A 61 1.66 -25.89 4.86
N PHE A 62 0.82 -24.86 4.78
CA PHE A 62 1.15 -23.63 4.08
C PHE A 62 1.64 -22.56 5.07
N VAL A 63 2.51 -21.66 4.59
CA VAL A 63 2.77 -20.41 5.31
C VAL A 63 1.55 -19.49 5.17
N CYS A 64 1.03 -19.39 3.96
CA CYS A 64 -0.23 -18.72 3.60
C CYS A 64 -0.68 -19.32 2.26
N ASP A 65 -1.99 -19.43 2.02
CA ASP A 65 -2.48 -19.76 0.67
C ASP A 65 -2.17 -18.60 -0.27
N PHE A 66 -1.38 -18.86 -1.32
CA PHE A 66 -0.98 -17.83 -2.27
C PHE A 66 -2.18 -17.19 -2.98
N LYS A 67 -3.31 -17.88 -3.13
CA LYS A 67 -4.53 -17.31 -3.71
C LYS A 67 -5.14 -16.27 -2.79
N ILE A 68 -5.16 -16.53 -1.48
CA ILE A 68 -5.66 -15.59 -0.47
C ILE A 68 -4.77 -14.35 -0.46
N LEU A 69 -3.45 -14.53 -0.34
CA LEU A 69 -2.53 -13.39 -0.33
C LEU A 69 -2.64 -12.57 -1.63
N LYS A 70 -2.69 -13.22 -2.78
CA LYS A 70 -2.87 -12.57 -4.08
C LYS A 70 -4.17 -11.78 -4.15
N GLN A 71 -5.27 -12.31 -3.60
CA GLN A 71 -6.57 -11.66 -3.59
C GLN A 71 -6.54 -10.39 -2.72
N ILE A 72 -5.99 -10.47 -1.50
CA ILE A 72 -5.83 -9.33 -0.60
C ILE A 72 -5.07 -8.19 -1.29
N VAL A 73 -3.94 -8.49 -1.93
CA VAL A 73 -3.12 -7.46 -2.59
C VAL A 73 -3.87 -6.87 -3.79
N LYS A 74 -4.60 -7.68 -4.54
CA LYS A 74 -5.41 -7.20 -5.68
C LYS A 74 -6.54 -6.29 -5.26
N GLU A 75 -7.19 -6.53 -4.12
CA GLU A 75 -8.21 -5.64 -3.57
C GLU A 75 -7.65 -4.24 -3.38
N LEU A 76 -6.52 -4.12 -2.68
CA LEU A 76 -5.91 -2.82 -2.46
C LEU A 76 -5.40 -2.18 -3.76
N CYS A 77 -4.78 -2.94 -4.66
CA CYS A 77 -4.41 -2.42 -5.99
C CYS A 77 -5.63 -1.85 -6.72
N SER A 78 -6.78 -2.52 -6.68
CA SER A 78 -8.00 -2.07 -7.34
C SER A 78 -8.59 -0.80 -6.71
N GLU A 79 -8.43 -0.61 -5.40
CA GLU A 79 -8.86 0.62 -4.70
C GLU A 79 -8.01 1.84 -5.09
N LEU A 80 -6.73 1.61 -5.41
CA LEU A 80 -5.78 2.68 -5.79
C LEU A 80 -5.73 2.94 -7.30
N ASP A 81 -6.23 2.01 -8.12
CA ASP A 81 -6.16 2.08 -9.58
C ASP A 81 -6.99 3.24 -10.15
N HIS A 82 -6.42 3.95 -11.11
CA HIS A 82 -7.01 5.12 -11.78
C HIS A 82 -7.44 6.26 -10.83
N LYS A 83 -6.74 6.44 -9.71
CA LYS A 83 -6.96 7.56 -8.77
C LYS A 83 -5.77 8.51 -8.70
N LEU A 84 -6.02 9.70 -8.15
CA LEU A 84 -4.99 10.58 -7.62
C LEU A 84 -4.73 10.23 -6.14
N LEU A 85 -3.52 9.79 -5.82
CA LEU A 85 -3.11 9.50 -4.45
C LEU A 85 -2.63 10.77 -3.78
N VAL A 86 -3.21 11.09 -2.62
CA VAL A 86 -2.87 12.28 -1.83
C VAL A 86 -2.59 11.89 -0.38
N PRO A 87 -1.48 12.37 0.23
CA PRO A 87 -1.14 12.05 1.60
C PRO A 87 -1.98 12.88 2.58
N ARG A 88 -3.05 12.29 3.12
CA ARG A 88 -4.00 12.95 4.04
C ARG A 88 -3.31 13.54 5.27
N ASP A 89 -2.27 12.87 5.76
CA ASP A 89 -1.63 13.17 7.04
C ASP A 89 -0.35 14.00 6.85
N HIS A 90 -0.18 14.65 5.68
CA HIS A 90 0.95 15.55 5.42
C HIS A 90 0.84 16.83 6.26
N GLU A 91 1.92 17.18 6.97
CA GLU A 91 1.94 18.24 8.00
C GLU A 91 1.49 19.63 7.53
N ASN A 92 1.78 20.00 6.29
CA ASN A 92 1.47 21.33 5.73
C ASN A 92 0.34 21.29 4.68
N MET A 93 -0.48 20.23 4.69
CA MET A 93 -1.62 20.10 3.79
C MET A 93 -2.90 20.00 4.59
N GLU A 94 -3.89 20.81 4.21
CA GLU A 94 -5.25 20.74 4.74
C GLU A 94 -6.22 20.43 3.60
N TYR A 95 -7.36 19.82 3.96
CA TYR A 95 -8.43 19.58 3.01
C TYR A 95 -9.80 19.84 3.60
N SER A 96 -10.75 20.15 2.74
CA SER A 96 -12.17 20.20 3.04
C SER A 96 -12.97 19.51 1.94
N MET A 97 -14.20 19.09 2.24
CA MET A 97 -15.11 18.49 1.28
C MET A 97 -16.41 19.29 1.27
N GLU A 98 -16.90 19.60 0.06
CA GLU A 98 -18.19 20.25 -0.14
C GLU A 98 -18.93 19.53 -1.27
N GLY A 99 -20.05 18.88 -0.94
CA GLY A 99 -20.75 18.00 -1.88
C GLY A 99 -19.83 16.89 -2.40
N ASP A 100 -19.73 16.77 -3.72
CA ASP A 100 -18.90 15.78 -4.41
C ASP A 100 -17.51 16.32 -4.78
N SER A 101 -17.09 17.43 -4.19
CA SER A 101 -15.78 18.06 -4.43
C SER A 101 -14.91 18.03 -3.17
N ILE A 102 -13.61 17.78 -3.37
CA ILE A 102 -12.58 17.95 -2.37
C ILE A 102 -11.69 19.14 -2.72
N TYR A 103 -11.36 19.95 -1.72
CA TYR A 103 -10.45 21.08 -1.83
C TYR A 103 -9.20 20.77 -1.02
N LEU A 104 -8.03 20.95 -1.62
CA LEU A 104 -6.73 20.76 -0.95
C LEU A 104 -5.98 22.09 -0.94
N GLU A 105 -5.40 22.45 0.21
CA GLU A 105 -4.48 23.56 0.34
C GLU A 105 -3.14 23.06 0.90
N TYR A 106 -2.06 23.28 0.15
CA TYR A 106 -0.70 22.94 0.57
C TYR A 106 0.13 24.22 0.71
N VAL A 107 0.75 24.41 1.87
CA VAL A 107 1.64 25.53 2.15
C VAL A 107 3.09 25.13 1.88
N GLU A 108 3.69 25.71 0.84
CA GLU A 108 5.09 25.49 0.51
C GLU A 108 6.02 26.13 1.55
N LYS A 109 7.28 25.65 1.62
CA LYS A 109 8.30 26.23 2.50
C LYS A 109 8.59 27.72 2.22
N SER A 110 8.29 28.20 1.01
CA SER A 110 8.37 29.61 0.64
C SER A 110 7.25 30.48 1.20
N GLY A 111 6.19 29.87 1.77
CA GLY A 111 4.96 30.53 2.18
C GLY A 111 3.90 30.64 1.07
N ASN A 112 4.20 30.19 -0.16
CA ASN A 112 3.21 30.11 -1.23
C ASN A 112 2.17 29.02 -0.92
N VAL A 113 0.92 29.27 -1.27
CA VAL A 113 -0.17 28.30 -1.09
C VAL A 113 -0.59 27.74 -2.45
N LYS A 114 -0.49 26.43 -2.61
CA LYS A 114 -1.03 25.70 -3.78
C LYS A 114 -2.41 25.19 -3.42
N LYS A 115 -3.39 25.52 -4.25
CA LYS A 115 -4.79 25.10 -4.08
C LYS A 115 -5.19 24.16 -5.20
N TYR A 116 -5.94 23.14 -4.85
CA TYR A 116 -6.45 22.14 -5.77
C TYR A 116 -7.92 21.87 -5.48
N MET A 117 -8.68 21.51 -6.51
CA MET A 117 -10.04 21.00 -6.37
C MET A 117 -10.20 19.81 -7.31
N PHE A 118 -10.73 18.71 -6.77
CA PHE A 118 -11.01 17.49 -7.53
C PHE A 118 -12.40 16.95 -7.16
N PRO A 119 -13.05 16.19 -8.05
CA PRO A 119 -14.14 15.31 -7.66
C PRO A 119 -13.67 14.32 -6.58
N VAL A 120 -14.50 14.06 -5.58
CA VAL A 120 -14.21 13.08 -4.52
C VAL A 120 -13.98 11.69 -5.10
N GLU A 121 -14.66 11.36 -6.20
CA GLU A 121 -14.49 10.08 -6.87
C GLU A 121 -13.10 9.89 -7.50
N ASP A 122 -12.36 10.95 -7.82
CA ASP A 122 -11.08 10.85 -8.52
C ASP A 122 -9.87 10.71 -7.59
N ILE A 123 -10.05 10.99 -6.29
CA ILE A 123 -8.98 11.04 -5.31
C ILE A 123 -9.02 9.84 -4.36
N ASN A 124 -7.85 9.43 -3.87
CA ASN A 124 -7.72 8.56 -2.72
C ASN A 124 -6.87 9.27 -1.66
N LEU A 125 -7.51 9.69 -0.55
CA LEU A 125 -6.83 10.30 0.59
C LEU A 125 -6.24 9.20 1.47
N LEU A 126 -4.94 8.97 1.31
CA LEU A 126 -4.24 7.91 2.03
C LEU A 126 -3.82 8.41 3.42
N PRO A 127 -3.97 7.58 4.48
CA PRO A 127 -3.54 7.91 5.84
C PRO A 127 -2.00 7.86 5.97
N LEU A 128 -1.32 8.66 5.16
CA LEU A 128 0.12 8.69 4.99
C LEU A 128 0.61 10.14 5.02
N LYS A 129 1.87 10.31 5.43
CA LYS A 129 2.57 11.60 5.40
C LYS A 129 3.06 11.96 4.01
N SER A 130 3.36 10.96 3.19
CA SER A 130 3.75 11.13 1.78
C SER A 130 3.20 9.98 0.93
N THR A 131 3.21 10.17 -0.40
CA THR A 131 2.86 9.14 -1.37
C THR A 131 4.09 8.62 -2.12
N THR A 132 5.23 8.54 -1.42
CA THR A 132 6.43 7.91 -1.98
C THR A 132 6.25 6.39 -2.07
N ALA A 133 7.15 5.72 -2.80
CA ALA A 133 7.11 4.26 -2.88
C ALA A 133 7.30 3.60 -1.51
N GLU A 134 8.11 4.20 -0.64
CA GLU A 134 8.37 3.73 0.73
C GLU A 134 7.11 3.80 1.60
N ASP A 135 6.44 4.95 1.66
CA ASP A 135 5.21 5.11 2.44
C ASP A 135 4.09 4.22 1.91
N LEU A 136 3.96 4.09 0.59
CA LEU A 136 3.03 3.14 -0.02
C LEU A 136 3.38 1.69 0.34
N SER A 137 4.66 1.32 0.39
CA SER A 137 5.07 -0.04 0.78
C SER A 137 4.67 -0.37 2.22
N ILE A 138 4.77 0.60 3.13
CA ILE A 138 4.30 0.46 4.52
C ILE A 138 2.78 0.34 4.55
N TYR A 139 2.08 1.14 3.76
CA TYR A 139 0.61 1.09 3.65
C TYR A 139 0.11 -0.29 3.19
N PHE A 140 0.71 -0.84 2.12
CA PHE A 140 0.40 -2.19 1.63
C PHE A 140 0.71 -3.24 2.69
N THR A 141 1.85 -3.13 3.39
CA THR A 141 2.24 -4.08 4.44
C THR A 141 1.21 -4.12 5.56
N ASN A 142 0.81 -2.95 6.08
CA ASN A 142 -0.17 -2.83 7.15
C ASN A 142 -1.55 -3.36 6.73
N TYR A 143 -1.98 -3.08 5.49
CA TYR A 143 -3.23 -3.61 4.95
C TYR A 143 -3.22 -5.13 4.87
N ILE A 144 -2.14 -5.72 4.36
CA ILE A 144 -1.99 -7.17 4.25
C ILE A 144 -1.99 -7.81 5.64
N GLU A 145 -1.25 -7.25 6.59
CA GLU A 145 -1.20 -7.74 7.97
C GLU A 145 -2.59 -7.73 8.63
N ASP A 146 -3.31 -6.61 8.57
CA ASP A 146 -4.65 -6.47 9.13
C ASP A 146 -5.64 -7.48 8.53
N LYS A 147 -5.57 -7.69 7.20
CA LYS A 147 -6.43 -8.67 6.52
C LYS A 147 -6.11 -10.10 6.92
N LEU A 148 -4.83 -10.45 7.05
CA LEU A 148 -4.42 -11.80 7.46
C LEU A 148 -4.79 -12.08 8.92
N GLN A 149 -4.57 -11.13 9.83
CA GLN A 149 -4.92 -11.28 11.25
C GLN A 149 -6.42 -11.48 11.49
N LYS A 150 -7.28 -10.95 10.62
CA LYS A 150 -8.74 -11.11 10.70
C LYS A 150 -9.26 -12.43 10.15
N MET A 151 -8.41 -13.23 9.50
CA MET A 151 -8.76 -14.53 8.93
C MET A 151 -8.50 -15.70 9.89
N ASP A 152 -7.70 -15.46 10.94
CA ASP A 152 -7.44 -16.39 12.04
C ASP A 152 -8.55 -16.30 13.12
#